data_AF-A0A1L3ZY89-F1
#
_entry.id   AF-A0A1L3ZY89-F1
#
_cell.length_a   1.000
_cell.length_b   1.000
_cell.length_c   1.000
_cell.angle_alpha   90.00
_cell.angle_beta   90.00
_cell.angle_gamma   90.00
#
_symmetry.space_group_name_H-M   'P 1'
#
loop_
_entity.id
_entity.type
_entity.pdbx_description
1 polymer ?
#
loop_
_entity_poly.entity_id
_entity_poly.type
_entity_poly.pdbx_seq_one_letter_code
_entity_poly.pdbx_strand_id
1 'polypeptide(L)' 'MAPILKALKEAEGPMLVRDVVQVTGIPRPRVSGALARLHSRGLVGRYKVEEQRLGPSGHPTTYRFWCYQFIVENDE' A
#
# COMPACT_ATOMS: atom_id res chain seq x y z
N MET A 1 -9.28 -0.52 -12.13
CA MET A 1 -7.99 0.18 -11.87
C MET A 1 -8.22 1.55 -11.26
N ALA A 2 -9.16 2.34 -11.77
CA ALA A 2 -9.53 3.65 -11.22
C ALA A 2 -9.73 3.72 -9.68
N PRO A 3 -10.47 2.82 -9.00
CA PRO A 3 -10.71 2.96 -7.56
C PRO A 3 -9.45 2.69 -6.71
N ILE A 4 -8.55 1.81 -7.15
CA ILE A 4 -7.31 1.50 -6.43
C ILE A 4 -6.33 2.67 -6.52
N LEU A 5 -6.18 3.24 -7.71
CA LEU A 5 -5.32 4.40 -7.91
C LEU A 5 -5.86 5.62 -7.16
N LYS A 6 -7.18 5.84 -7.21
CA LYS A 6 -7.85 6.90 -6.46
C LYS A 6 -7.63 6.75 -4.95
N ALA A 7 -7.83 5.56 -4.40
CA ALA A 7 -7.60 5.29 -2.97
C ALA A 7 -6.15 5.58 -2.54
N LEU A 8 -5.16 5.26 -3.39
CA LEU A 8 -3.75 5.56 -3.10
C LEU A 8 -3.41 7.05 -3.24
N LYS A 9 -4.10 7.76 -4.14
CA LYS A 9 -3.91 9.21 -4.33
C LYS A 9 -4.55 10.02 -3.20
N GLU A 10 -5.69 9.57 -2.69
CA GLU A 10 -6.39 10.20 -1.57
C GLU A 10 -5.80 9.82 -0.20
N ALA A 11 -4.91 8.83 -0.16
CA ALA A 11 -4.21 8.47 1.05
C ALA A 11 -3.07 9.46 1.34
N GLU A 12 -3.04 10.01 2.56
CA GLU A 12 -1.98 10.90 3.04
C GLU A 12 -0.64 10.16 3.30
N GLY A 13 -0.49 8.91 2.83
CA GLY A 13 0.69 8.10 3.10
C GLY A 13 0.64 6.66 2.59
N PRO A 14 1.57 5.80 3.07
CA PRO A 14 1.62 4.39 2.74
C PRO A 14 0.30 3.67 2.97
N MET A 15 -0.15 2.88 1.99
CA MET A 15 -1.22 1.93 2.23
C MET A 15 -0.73 0.49 2.10
N LEU A 16 -1.18 -0.36 3.03
CA LEU A 16 -1.05 -1.80 2.89
C LEU A 16 -2.03 -2.28 1.82
N VAL A 17 -1.69 -3.41 1.19
CA VAL A 17 -2.63 -4.13 0.30
C VAL A 17 -3.96 -4.40 1.01
N ARG A 18 -3.93 -4.72 2.32
CA ARG A 18 -5.15 -4.97 3.11
C ARG A 18 -6.02 -3.71 3.23
N ASP A 19 -5.40 -2.56 3.46
CA ASP A 19 -6.14 -1.30 3.65
C ASP A 19 -6.77 -0.88 2.33
N VAL A 20 -6.06 -1.05 1.21
CA VAL A 20 -6.62 -0.83 -0.13
C VAL A 20 -7.80 -1.77 -0.40
N VAL A 21 -7.70 -3.05 -0.01
CA VAL A 21 -8.82 -4.01 -0.12
C VAL A 21 -10.02 -3.54 0.71
N GLN A 22 -9.79 -3.05 1.93
CA GLN A 22 -10.85 -2.57 2.82
C GLN A 22 -11.54 -1.31 2.28
N VAL A 23 -10.77 -0.35 1.77
CA VAL A 23 -11.30 0.91 1.21
C VAL A 23 -12.03 0.68 -0.12
N THR A 24 -11.47 -0.15 -1.00
CA THR A 24 -12.03 -0.35 -2.34
C THR A 24 -13.05 -1.48 -2.42
N GLY A 25 -13.13 -2.35 -1.42
CA GLY A 25 -13.92 -3.58 -1.45
C GLY A 25 -13.45 -4.62 -2.48
N ILE A 26 -12.31 -4.38 -3.15
CA ILE A 26 -11.80 -5.25 -4.21
C ILE A 26 -11.02 -6.40 -3.60
N PRO A 27 -11.24 -7.66 -4.05
CA PRO A 27 -10.50 -8.81 -3.55
C PRO A 27 -8.98 -8.65 -3.67
N ARG A 28 -8.26 -9.10 -2.64
CA ARG A 28 -6.79 -9.04 -2.54
C ARG A 28 -6.04 -9.46 -3.81
N PRO A 29 -6.40 -10.55 -4.52
CA PRO A 29 -5.70 -10.93 -5.76
C PRO A 29 -5.77 -9.85 -6.85
N ARG A 30 -6.93 -9.21 -6.99
CA ARG A 30 -7.14 -8.12 -7.96
C ARG A 30 -6.40 -6.86 -7.56
N VAL A 31 -6.38 -6.54 -6.26
CA VAL A 31 -5.60 -5.40 -5.73
C VAL A 31 -4.12 -5.61 -5.96
N SER A 32 -3.60 -6.78 -5.60
CA SER A 32 -2.18 -7.13 -5.79
C SER A 32 -1.76 -7.04 -7.26
N GLY A 33 -2.56 -7.58 -8.17
CA GLY A 33 -2.29 -7.51 -9.61
C GLY A 33 -2.36 -6.07 -10.15
N ALA A 34 -3.29 -5.26 -9.66
CA ALA A 34 -3.38 -3.85 -10.05
C ALA A 34 -2.19 -3.04 -9.53
N LEU A 35 -1.80 -3.21 -8.27
CA LEU A 35 -0.65 -2.55 -7.67
C LEU A 35 0.65 -2.89 -8.40
N ALA A 36 0.85 -4.16 -8.76
CA ALA A 36 2.00 -4.59 -9.55
C ALA A 36 2.06 -3.87 -10.92
N ARG A 37 0.91 -3.75 -11.62
CA ARG A 37 0.83 -3.03 -12.90
C ARG A 37 1.02 -1.51 -12.75
N LEU A 38 0.54 -0.92 -11.66
CA LEU A 38 0.75 0.50 -11.37
C LEU A 38 2.22 0.78 -11.04
N HIS A 39 2.86 -0.12 -10.29
CA HIS A 39 4.28 -0.04 -9.96
C HIS A 39 5.15 -0.19 -11.19
N SER A 40 4.86 -1.15 -12.08
CA SER A 40 5.60 -1.31 -13.35
C SER A 40 5.43 -0.10 -14.29
N ARG A 41 4.37 0.68 -14.11
CA ARG A 41 4.12 1.93 -14.84
C ARG A 41 4.72 3.17 -14.15
N GLY A 42 5.36 3.01 -12.99
CA GLY A 42 5.93 4.13 -12.22
C GLY A 42 4.89 5.01 -11.51
N LEU A 43 3.62 4.62 -11.46
CA LEU A 43 2.57 5.44 -10.84
C LEU A 43 2.52 5.31 -9.31
N VAL A 44 2.96 4.17 -8.78
CA VAL A 44 3.00 3.90 -7.34
C VAL A 44 4.37 3.35 -6.95
N GLY A 45 4.89 3.83 -5.84
CA GLY A 45 6.11 3.34 -5.22
C GLY A 45 5.78 2.17 -4.31
N ARG A 46 6.64 1.16 -4.30
CA ARG A 46 6.56 0.05 -3.34
C ARG A 46 7.72 0.16 -2.37
N TYR A 47 7.42 0.14 -1.08
CA TYR A 47 8.44 0.17 -0.05
C TYR A 47 8.10 -0.75 1.11
N LYS A 48 9.14 -1.08 1.85
CA LYS A 48 9.06 -1.94 3.01
C LYS A 48 9.04 -1.04 4.24
N VAL A 49 7.97 -1.14 5.01
CA VAL A 49 7.87 -0.48 6.32
C VAL A 49 8.26 -1.50 7.37
N GLU A 50 9.14 -1.08 8.28
CA GLU A 50 9.51 -1.82 9.47
C GLU A 50 8.96 -1.08 10.68
N GLU A 51 8.11 -1.74 11.46
CA GLU A 51 7.51 -1.18 12.65
C GLU A 51 7.90 -2.04 13.85
N GLN A 52 8.57 -1.44 14.83
CA GLN A 52 8.78 -2.11 16.12
C GLN A 52 7.55 -1.89 16.99
N ARG A 53 6.97 -3.00 17.47
CA ARG A 53 5.92 -2.96 18.49
C ARG A 53 6.31 -3.88 19.65
N LEU A 54 5.88 -3.52 20.84
CA LEU A 54 5.92 -4.42 21.99
C LEU A 54 4.98 -5.59 21.70
N GLY A 55 5.56 -6.79 21.62
CA GLY A 55 4.79 -8.02 21.49
C GLY A 55 4.07 -8.35 22.80
N PRO A 56 3.13 -9.31 22.77
CA PRO A 56 2.37 -9.73 23.95
C PRO A 56 3.26 -10.29 25.08
N SER A 57 4.49 -10.70 24.79
CA SER A 57 5.50 -11.13 25.78
C SER A 57 6.30 -9.98 26.39
N GLY A 58 6.01 -8.72 26.07
CA GLY A 58 6.80 -7.55 26.51
C GLY A 58 8.14 -7.38 25.80
N HIS A 59 8.42 -8.17 24.76
CA HIS A 59 9.65 -8.07 23.97
C HIS A 59 9.41 -7.25 22.70
N PRO A 60 10.36 -6.40 22.27
CA PRO A 60 10.25 -5.66 21.02
C PRO A 60 10.25 -6.65 19.84
N THR A 61 9.19 -6.60 19.05
CA THR A 61 9.01 -7.41 17.85
C THR A 61 9.00 -6.51 16.63
N THR A 62 9.84 -6.81 15.65
CA THR A 62 9.89 -6.08 14.39
C THR A 62 8.89 -6.68 13.41
N TYR A 63 7.87 -5.90 13.06
CA TYR A 63 6.92 -6.20 12.01
C TYR A 63 7.40 -5.61 10.70
N ARG A 64 7.33 -6.39 9.63
CA ARG A 64 7.77 -6.00 8.29
C ARG A 64 6.63 -6.19 7.32
N PHE A 65 6.26 -5.14 6.62
CA PHE A 65 5.17 -5.20 5.65
C PHE A 65 5.44 -4.32 4.43
N TRP A 66 4.88 -4.75 3.31
CA TRP A 66 4.98 -4.02 2.05
C TRP A 66 3.83 -3.03 1.92
N CYS A 67 4.18 -1.77 1.75
CA CYS A 67 3.24 -0.69 1.47
C CYS A 67 3.40 -0.19 0.04
N TYR A 68 2.34 0.41 -0.46
CA TYR A 68 2.29 1.11 -1.74
C TYR A 68 1.86 2.55 -1.50
N GLN A 69 2.47 3.49 -2.20
CA GLN A 69 2.11 4.90 -2.14
C GLN A 69 2.09 5.47 -3.54
N PHE A 70 1.19 6.41 -3.76
CA PHE A 70 1.19 7.19 -4.98
C PHE A 70 2.44 8.09 -5.04
N ILE A 71 3.14 8.11 -6.18
CA ILE A 71 4.43 8.82 -6.33
C ILE A 71 4.45 9.82 -7.48
N VAL A 72 3.44 9.84 -8.35
CA VAL A 72 3.40 10.71 -9.53
C VAL A 72 2.15 11.58 -9.50
N GLU A 73 2.26 12.80 -8.99
CA GLU A 73 1.45 13.88 -9.52
C GLU A 73 2.04 14.22 -10.89
N ASN A 74 1.40 13.77 -11.96
CA ASN A 74 1.66 14.41 -13.26
C ASN A 74 1.10 15.82 -13.12
N ASP A 75 2.01 16.75 -12.86
CA ASP A 75 1.88 18.17 -13.15
C ASP A 75 1.89 18.27 -14.69
N GLU A 76 0.71 18.20 -15.30
CA GLU A 76 0.48 18.59 -16.69
C GLU A 76 -0.81 19.41 -16.79
#